data_AF-A0A2A5JJH6-F1
#
_entry.id   AF-A0A2A5JJH6-F1
#
_cell.length_a   1.000
_cell.length_b   1.000
_cell.length_c   1.000
_cell.angle_alpha   90.00
_cell.angle_beta   90.00
_cell.angle_gamma   90.00
#
_symmetry.space_group_name_H-M   'P 1'
#
loop_
_entity.id
_entity.type
_entity.pdbx_description
1 polymer ?
#
loop_
_entity_poly.entity_id
_entity_poly.type
_entity_poly.pdbx_seq_one_letter_code
_entity_poly.pdbx_strand_id
1 'polypeptide(L)'
;MKKIDISAANTEKAKKKRALVAYISLIIASLIIYFIGSLVIDLFGFELETKIRDVAFGKALSVFLVMLPITAIVLYGTLKLIQLIFNKLKI
;
A
#
# COMPACT_ATOMS: atom_id res chain seq x y z
N MET A 1 8.08 3.80 15.39
CA MET A 1 7.51 2.50 14.93
C MET A 1 8.52 1.39 15.22
N LYS A 2 8.12 0.29 15.88
CA LYS A 2 8.96 -0.92 16.01
C LYS A 2 9.20 -1.49 14.61
N LYS A 3 10.47 -1.64 14.19
CA LYS A 3 10.83 -2.30 12.93
C LYS A 3 10.28 -3.73 12.95
N ILE A 4 9.56 -4.13 11.90
CA ILE A 4 9.14 -5.53 11.75
C ILE A 4 10.38 -6.30 11.29
N ASP A 5 10.91 -7.15 12.16
CA ASP A 5 12.08 -7.94 11.84
C ASP A 5 11.67 -9.27 11.20
N ILE A 6 11.72 -9.31 9.88
CA ILE A 6 11.47 -10.52 9.09
C ILE A 6 12.57 -11.57 9.38
N SER A 7 13.76 -11.13 9.80
CA SER A 7 14.92 -11.98 10.05
C SER A 7 14.91 -12.69 11.40
N ALA A 8 14.06 -12.25 12.35
CA ALA A 8 13.92 -12.83 13.69
C ALA A 8 13.32 -14.25 13.73
N ALA A 9 13.07 -14.88 12.59
CA ALA A 9 12.61 -16.26 12.52
C ALA A 9 13.78 -17.25 12.71
N ASN A 10 13.64 -18.16 13.67
CA ASN A 10 14.67 -19.13 14.06
C ASN A 10 14.97 -20.22 13.01
N THR A 11 14.17 -20.34 11.94
CA THR A 11 14.37 -21.35 10.89
C THR A 11 14.17 -20.77 9.48
N GLU A 12 14.90 -21.32 8.50
CA GLU A 12 14.77 -20.96 7.07
C GLU A 12 13.31 -21.04 6.56
N LYS A 13 12.58 -22.08 6.96
CA LYS A 13 11.17 -22.26 6.57
C LYS A 13 10.27 -21.15 7.12
N ALA A 14 10.48 -20.72 8.36
CA ALA A 14 9.73 -19.62 8.96
C ALA A 14 10.07 -18.26 8.31
N LYS A 15 11.35 -18.02 7.96
CA LYS A 15 11.76 -16.84 7.17
C LYS A 15 11.04 -16.77 5.83
N LYS A 16 11.00 -17.89 5.08
CA LYS A 16 10.30 -17.99 3.78
C LYS A 16 8.79 -17.72 3.93
N LYS A 17 8.15 -18.26 4.97
CA LYS A 17 6.73 -17.99 5.25
C LYS A 17 6.46 -16.53 5.60
N ARG A 18 7.29 -15.91 6.47
CA ARG A 18 7.16 -14.48 6.80
C ARG A 18 7.32 -13.60 5.56
N ALA A 19 8.30 -13.89 4.72
CA ALA A 19 8.52 -13.17 3.47
C ALA A 19 7.33 -13.30 2.53
N LEU A 20 6.80 -14.52 2.33
CA LEU A 20 5.62 -14.76 1.49
C LEU A 20 4.40 -13.93 1.96
N VAL A 21 4.10 -13.96 3.26
CA VAL A 21 3.00 -13.17 3.84
C VAL A 21 3.21 -11.67 3.61
N ALA A 22 4.44 -11.17 3.81
CA ALA A 22 4.76 -9.77 3.58
C ALA A 22 4.56 -9.38 2.10
N TYR A 23 5.05 -10.20 1.16
CA TYR A 23 4.88 -9.96 -0.27
C TYR A 23 3.41 -9.98 -0.70
N ILE A 24 2.65 -10.99 -0.27
CA ILE A 24 1.21 -11.07 -0.57
C ILE A 24 0.48 -9.86 -0.01
N SER A 25 0.76 -9.47 1.23
CA SER A 25 0.15 -8.31 1.86
C SER A 25 0.48 -7.02 1.10
N LEU A 26 1.72 -6.89 0.60
CA LEU A 26 2.13 -5.75 -0.19
C LEU A 26 1.43 -5.71 -1.55
N ILE A 27 1.26 -6.85 -2.23
CA ILE A 27 0.51 -6.92 -3.50
C ILE A 27 -0.93 -6.45 -3.28
N ILE A 28 -1.59 -6.93 -2.22
CA ILE A 28 -2.95 -6.52 -1.87
C ILE A 28 -3.00 -5.02 -1.59
N ALA A 29 -2.03 -4.48 -0.83
CA ALA A 29 -1.94 -3.05 -0.54
C ALA A 29 -1.81 -2.21 -1.82
N SER A 30 -0.96 -2.65 -2.76
CA SER A 30 -0.79 -1.98 -4.06
C SER A 30 -2.07 -1.98 -4.88
N LEU A 31 -2.82 -3.09 -4.90
CA LEU A 31 -4.12 -3.16 -5.59
C LEU A 31 -5.16 -2.23 -4.97
N ILE A 32 -5.19 -2.13 -3.65
CA ILE A 32 -6.08 -1.19 -2.93
C ILE A 32 -5.71 0.25 -3.27
N ILE A 33 -4.43 0.61 -3.25
CA ILE A 33 -3.97 1.96 -3.61
C ILE A 33 -4.32 2.27 -5.06
N TYR A 34 -4.15 1.33 -5.98
CA TYR A 34 -4.52 1.49 -7.39
C TYR A 34 -6.03 1.75 -7.54
N PHE A 35 -6.87 0.93 -6.90
CA PHE A 35 -8.32 1.07 -6.98
C PHE A 35 -8.80 2.40 -6.40
N ILE A 36 -8.33 2.76 -5.21
CA ILE A 36 -8.67 4.06 -4.58
C ILE A 36 -8.12 5.20 -5.43
N GLY A 37 -6.91 5.06 -5.98
CA GLY A 37 -6.31 6.04 -6.87
C GLY A 37 -7.18 6.34 -8.09
N SER A 38 -7.73 5.31 -8.73
CA SER A 38 -8.69 5.48 -9.84
C SER A 38 -9.89 6.31 -9.40
N LEU A 39 -10.50 5.97 -8.26
CA LEU A 39 -11.67 6.69 -7.75
C LEU A 39 -11.37 8.16 -7.43
N VAL A 40 -10.19 8.44 -6.86
CA VAL A 40 -9.76 9.81 -6.55
C VAL A 40 -9.55 10.60 -7.84
N ILE A 41 -8.90 10.00 -8.83
CA ILE A 41 -8.70 10.62 -10.15
C ILE A 41 -10.06 10.97 -10.78
N ASP A 42 -11.00 10.02 -10.79
CA ASP A 42 -12.35 10.21 -11.34
C ASP A 42 -13.11 11.33 -10.58
N LEU A 43 -13.01 11.37 -9.25
CA LEU A 43 -13.64 12.39 -8.40
C LEU A 43 -13.17 13.81 -8.74
N PHE A 44 -11.90 13.98 -9.10
CA PHE A 44 -11.33 15.27 -9.51
C PHE A 44 -11.56 15.59 -11.00
N GLY A 45 -12.34 14.77 -11.70
CA GLY A 45 -12.71 14.97 -13.11
C GLY A 45 -11.50 14.93 -14.03
N PHE A 46 -10.59 13.98 -13.77
CA PHE A 46 -9.54 13.61 -14.69
C PHE A 46 -10.07 12.57 -15.67
N GLU A 47 -10.09 12.91 -16.95
CA GLU A 47 -10.21 11.89 -17.98
C GLU A 47 -8.85 11.22 -18.15
N LEU A 48 -8.72 9.94 -17.79
CA LEU A 48 -7.49 9.15 -17.92
C LEU A 48 -6.93 9.12 -19.36
N GLU A 49 -7.76 9.46 -20.35
CA GLU A 49 -7.40 9.54 -21.78
C GLU A 49 -6.77 10.87 -22.19
N THR A 50 -6.83 11.91 -21.33
CA THR A 50 -6.19 13.21 -21.63
C THR A 50 -4.67 13.11 -21.54
N LYS A 51 -3.96 13.70 -22.50
CA LYS A 51 -2.50 13.76 -22.46
C LYS A 51 -2.08 14.48 -21.18
N ILE A 52 -1.09 13.92 -20.47
CA ILE A 52 -0.56 14.45 -19.19
C ILE A 52 -0.18 15.95 -19.28
N ARG A 53 0.14 16.45 -20.48
CA ARG A 53 0.46 17.87 -20.73
C ARG A 53 -0.74 18.82 -20.58
N ASP A 54 -1.95 18.33 -20.85
CA ASP A 54 -3.18 19.14 -20.86
C ASP A 54 -3.90 19.13 -19.50
N VAL A 55 -3.33 18.39 -18.54
CA VAL A 55 -3.80 18.33 -17.17
C VAL A 55 -3.44 19.62 -16.44
N ALA A 56 -4.46 20.32 -15.93
CA ALA A 56 -4.26 21.46 -15.07
C ALA A 56 -3.47 21.07 -13.80
N PHE A 57 -2.31 21.71 -13.57
CA PHE A 57 -1.43 21.44 -12.42
C PHE A 57 -2.16 21.43 -11.08
N GLY A 58 -3.14 22.33 -10.88
CA GLY A 58 -3.94 22.39 -9.66
C GLY A 58 -4.76 21.11 -9.38
N LYS A 59 -5.26 20.45 -10.43
CA LYS A 59 -5.97 19.17 -10.28
C LYS A 59 -4.99 18.05 -9.91
N ALA A 60 -3.84 17.98 -10.58
CA ALA A 60 -2.79 17.00 -10.26
C ALA A 60 -2.28 17.13 -8.83
N LEU A 61 -2.05 18.38 -8.37
CA LEU A 61 -1.66 18.66 -7.00
C LEU A 61 -2.73 18.21 -5.99
N SER A 62 -4.01 18.44 -6.30
CA SER A 62 -5.13 18.03 -5.45
C SER A 62 -5.20 16.51 -5.29
N VAL A 63 -5.07 15.77 -6.41
CA VAL A 63 -5.00 14.30 -6.39
C VAL A 63 -3.82 13.83 -5.54
N PHE A 64 -2.63 14.42 -5.72
CA PHE A 64 -1.44 14.05 -4.95
C PHE A 64 -1.62 14.27 -3.45
N LEU A 65 -2.16 15.43 -3.05
CA LEU A 65 -2.40 15.78 -1.65
C LEU A 65 -3.42 14.85 -0.99
N VAL A 66 -4.44 14.39 -1.72
CA VAL A 66 -5.44 13.44 -1.21
C VAL A 66 -4.88 12.01 -1.17
N MET A 67 -4.06 11.62 -2.14
CA MET A 67 -3.48 10.27 -2.20
C MET A 67 -2.42 10.02 -1.14
N LEU A 68 -1.68 11.05 -0.69
CA LEU A 68 -0.67 10.93 0.36
C LEU A 68 -1.22 10.28 1.66
N PRO A 69 -2.25 10.84 2.32
CA PRO A 69 -2.80 10.27 3.55
C PRO A 69 -3.43 8.89 3.32
N ILE A 70 -4.09 8.67 2.18
CA ILE A 70 -4.68 7.37 1.83
C ILE A 70 -3.59 6.30 1.76
N THR A 71 -2.51 6.58 1.03
CA THR A 71 -1.36 5.67 0.88
C THR A 71 -0.73 5.39 2.24
N ALA A 72 -0.55 6.41 3.07
CA ALA A 72 0.00 6.25 4.42
C ALA A 72 -0.88 5.34 5.30
N ILE A 73 -2.21 5.50 5.26
CA ILE A 73 -3.17 4.66 5.99
C ILE A 73 -3.10 3.21 5.50
N VAL A 74 -3.10 2.99 4.19
CA VAL A 74 -3.04 1.64 3.61
C VAL A 74 -1.73 0.94 3.99
N LEU A 75 -0.58 1.63 3.89
CA LEU A 75 0.71 1.08 4.31
C LEU A 75 0.74 0.78 5.81
N TYR A 76 0.22 1.68 6.64
CA TYR A 76 0.14 1.46 8.09
C TYR A 76 -0.73 0.25 8.43
N GLY A 77 -1.92 0.15 7.83
CA GLY A 77 -2.84 -0.98 8.00
C GLY A 77 -2.20 -2.30 7.55
N THR A 78 -1.48 -2.29 6.44
CA THR A 78 -0.74 -3.46 5.91
C THR A 78 0.32 -3.93 6.90
N LEU A 79 1.12 -3.00 7.45
CA LEU A 79 2.14 -3.35 8.46
C LEU A 79 1.51 -3.92 9.74
N LYS A 80 0.39 -3.34 10.19
CA LYS A 80 -0.37 -3.85 11.34
C LYS A 80 -0.93 -5.24 11.09
N LEU A 81 -1.46 -5.49 9.90
CA LEU A 81 -1.98 -6.79 9.50
C LEU A 81 -0.86 -7.84 9.48
N ILE A 82 0.29 -7.52 8.88
CA ILE A 82 1.47 -8.40 8.88
C ILE A 82 1.90 -8.75 10.31
N GLN A 83 1.99 -7.75 11.21
CA GLN A 83 2.30 -7.99 12.63
C GLN A 83 1.29 -8.91 13.30
N LEU A 84 -0.01 -8.71 13.05
CA LEU A 84 -1.08 -9.53 13.61
C LEU A 84 -0.99 -10.97 13.10
N ILE A 85 -0.72 -11.17 11.81
CA ILE A 85 -0.56 -12.49 11.20
C ILE A 85 0.66 -13.20 11.80
N PHE A 86 1.81 -12.54 11.92
CA PHE A 86 3.01 -13.13 12.53
C PHE A 86 2.76 -13.53 13.99
N ASN A 87 2.12 -12.66 14.77
CA ASN A 87 1.79 -12.94 16.16
C ASN A 87 0.78 -14.10 16.31
N LYS A 88 -0.28 -14.13 15.48
CA LYS A 88 -1.30 -15.20 15.54
C LYS A 88 -0.74 -16.55 15.09
N LEU A 89 0.04 -16.58 14.02
CA LEU A 89 0.59 -17.81 13.47
C LEU A 89 1.85 -18.28 14.22
N LYS A 90 2.34 -17.48 15.18
CA LYS A 90 3.62 -17.70 15.91
C LYS A 90 4.80 -17.93 14.96
N ILE A 91 4.76 -17.33 13.77
CA ILE A 91 5.80 -17.49 12.74
C ILE A 91 6.79 -16.38 12.87
#